data_AF-A0A533Y2G1-F1
#
_entry.id   AF-A0A533Y2G1-F1
#
_cell.length_a   1.000
_cell.length_b   1.000
_cell.length_c   1.000
_cell.angle_alpha   90.00
_cell.angle_beta   90.00
_cell.angle_gamma   90.00
#
_symmetry.space_group_name_H-M   'P 1'
#
loop_
_entity.id
_entity.type
_entity.pdbx_description
1 polymer ?
#
loop_
_entity_poly.entity_id
_entity_poly.type
_entity_poly.pdbx_seq_one_letter_code
_entity_poly.pdbx_strand_id
1 'polypeptide(L)'
;MTRDDLKNQVIDYLAGKLTCKEVTEAITDYLEGSLSFVEWVRFQMHLGMCFGCRRYLRQMRLTIRTLGALPVEPIPPAIRDELIQRFRSWKGG
;
A
#
# COMPACT_ATOMS: atom_id res chain seq x y z
N MET A 1 -30.82 -15.10 -4.09
CA MET A 1 -30.11 -14.50 -2.94
C MET A 1 -31.15 -14.09 -1.92
N THR A 2 -31.15 -14.71 -0.73
CA THR A 2 -32.12 -14.41 0.32
C THR A 2 -31.68 -13.20 1.16
N ARG A 3 -32.60 -12.63 1.93
CA ARG A 3 -32.30 -11.48 2.81
C ARG A 3 -31.25 -11.82 3.88
N ASP A 4 -31.17 -13.09 4.26
CA ASP A 4 -30.21 -13.56 5.26
C ASP A 4 -28.83 -13.81 4.66
N ASP A 5 -28.75 -14.25 3.39
CA ASP A 5 -27.47 -14.32 2.65
C ASP A 5 -26.82 -12.95 2.52
N LEU A 6 -27.62 -11.93 2.19
CA LEU A 6 -27.14 -10.55 2.06
C LEU A 6 -26.62 -10.01 3.40
N LYS A 7 -27.32 -10.30 4.50
CA LYS A 7 -26.87 -9.92 5.85
C LYS A 7 -25.53 -10.56 6.20
N ASN A 8 -25.39 -11.86 5.95
CA ASN A 8 -24.16 -12.59 6.25
C ASN A 8 -22.98 -12.07 5.42
N GLN A 9 -23.20 -11.80 4.13
CA GLN A 9 -22.17 -11.23 3.25
C GLN A 9 -21.72 -9.83 3.71
N VAL A 10 -22.66 -8.98 4.11
CA VAL A 10 -22.34 -7.63 4.62
C VAL A 10 -21.59 -7.71 5.94
N ILE A 11 -21.99 -8.60 6.85
CA ILE A 11 -21.29 -8.82 8.12
C ILE A 11 -19.87 -9.33 7.86
N ASP A 12 -19.68 -10.31 6.99
CA ASP A 12 -18.37 -10.84 6.62
C ASP A 12 -17.47 -9.76 5.99
N TYR A 13 -18.03 -8.94 5.11
CA TYR A 13 -17.32 -7.83 4.49
C TYR A 13 -16.83 -6.82 5.54
N LEU A 14 -17.72 -6.42 6.45
CA LEU A 14 -17.44 -5.47 7.53
C LEU A 14 -16.53 -6.05 8.62
N ALA A 15 -16.57 -7.36 8.86
CA ALA A 15 -15.73 -8.06 9.84
C ALA A 15 -14.28 -8.24 9.37
N GLY A 16 -13.92 -7.76 8.17
CA GLY A 16 -12.55 -7.86 7.66
C GLY A 16 -12.21 -9.26 7.12
N LYS A 17 -13.20 -9.97 6.56
CA LYS A 17 -12.98 -11.26 5.87
C LYS A 17 -12.29 -11.07 4.51
N LEU A 18 -11.10 -10.45 4.54
CA LEU A 18 -10.14 -10.56 3.46
C LEU A 18 -9.50 -11.94 3.54
N THR A 19 -9.32 -12.57 2.39
CA THR A 19 -8.47 -13.74 2.24
C THR A 19 -7.00 -13.31 2.24
N CYS A 20 -6.10 -14.23 2.56
CA CYS A 20 -4.66 -13.96 2.46
C CYS A 20 -4.27 -13.51 1.04
N LYS A 21 -4.95 -14.02 0.00
CA LYS A 21 -4.74 -13.65 -1.40
C LYS A 21 -5.08 -12.16 -1.64
N GLU A 22 -6.26 -11.72 -1.21
CA GLU A 22 -6.65 -10.31 -1.33
C GLU A 22 -5.71 -9.38 -0.56
N VAL A 23 -5.18 -9.81 0.59
CA VAL A 23 -4.16 -9.06 1.33
C VAL A 23 -2.84 -8.98 0.56
N THR A 24 -2.42 -10.06 -0.11
CA THR A 24 -1.21 -10.02 -0.94
C THR A 24 -1.38 -9.15 -2.18
N GLU A 25 -2.59 -9.07 -2.74
CA GLU A 25 -2.90 -8.20 -3.89
C GLU A 25 -2.95 -6.73 -3.47
N ALA A 26 -3.51 -6.42 -2.29
CA ALA A 26 -3.61 -5.06 -1.76
C ALA A 26 -2.36 -4.57 -0.97
N ILE A 27 -1.28 -5.37 -0.90
CA ILE A 27 -0.11 -5.05 -0.06
C ILE A 27 0.62 -3.79 -0.54
N THR A 28 0.68 -3.57 -1.86
CA THR A 28 1.33 -2.40 -2.45
C THR A 28 0.54 -1.15 -2.11
N ASP A 29 -0.77 -1.18 -2.32
CA ASP A 29 -1.65 -0.06 -1.99
C ASP A 29 -1.60 0.30 -0.50
N TYR A 30 -1.51 -0.71 0.36
CA TYR A 30 -1.31 -0.51 1.79
C TYR A 30 0.02 0.18 2.12
N LEU A 31 1.10 -0.20 1.43
CA LEU A 31 2.44 0.36 1.65
C LEU A 31 2.61 1.77 1.06
N GLU A 32 1.89 2.07 -0.01
CA GLU A 32 1.86 3.38 -0.68
C GLU A 32 0.82 4.34 -0.08
N GLY A 33 -0.08 3.82 0.76
CA GLY A 33 -1.12 4.62 1.41
C GLY A 33 -2.27 5.01 0.47
N SER A 34 -2.50 4.23 -0.59
CA SER A 34 -3.57 4.46 -1.58
C SER A 34 -4.91 3.79 -1.22
N LEU A 35 -4.94 2.95 -0.18
CA LEU A 35 -6.18 2.34 0.30
C LEU A 35 -7.17 3.39 0.84
N SER A 36 -8.46 3.21 0.53
CA SER A 36 -9.52 3.93 1.22
C SER A 36 -9.54 3.58 2.71
N PHE A 37 -10.18 4.43 3.52
CA PHE A 37 -10.28 4.20 4.96
C PHE A 37 -10.90 2.83 5.30
N VAL A 38 -11.95 2.43 4.59
CA VAL A 38 -12.63 1.15 4.82
C VAL A 38 -11.72 -0.04 4.47
N GLU A 39 -11.00 0.03 3.35
CA GLU A 39 -10.05 -1.00 2.95
C GLU A 39 -8.89 -1.11 3.95
N TRP A 40 -8.35 0.02 4.40
CA TRP A 40 -7.30 0.06 5.41
C TRP A 40 -7.76 -0.61 6.72
N VAL A 41 -8.98 -0.32 7.21
CA VAL A 41 -9.52 -0.98 8.41
C VAL A 41 -9.63 -2.49 8.23
N ARG A 42 -10.19 -2.96 7.11
CA ARG A 42 -10.31 -4.40 6.81
C ARG A 42 -8.95 -5.08 6.72
N PHE A 43 -7.97 -4.41 6.12
CA PHE A 43 -6.58 -4.88 6.03
C PHE A 43 -5.95 -5.02 7.42
N GLN A 44 -6.08 -4.01 8.28
CA GLN A 44 -5.60 -4.05 9.66
C GLN A 44 -6.26 -5.18 10.47
N MET A 45 -7.57 -5.36 10.33
CA MET A 45 -8.30 -6.44 10.99
C MET A 45 -7.69 -7.80 10.60
N HIS A 46 -7.51 -8.07 9.31
CA HIS A 46 -6.87 -9.31 8.86
C HIS A 46 -5.46 -9.50 9.42
N LEU A 47 -4.62 -8.45 9.42
CA LEU A 47 -3.28 -8.52 10.02
C LEU A 47 -3.32 -8.82 11.53
N GLY A 48 -4.36 -8.38 12.24
CA GLY A 48 -4.56 -8.70 13.65
C GLY A 48 -4.71 -10.21 13.89
N MET A 49 -5.40 -10.91 12.98
CA MET A 49 -5.78 -12.32 13.12
C MET A 49 -4.82 -13.28 12.42
N CYS A 50 -4.13 -12.84 11.36
CA CYS A 50 -3.32 -13.71 10.51
C CYS A 50 -1.81 -13.47 10.70
N PHE A 51 -1.13 -14.39 11.39
CA PHE A 51 0.32 -14.33 11.56
C PHE A 51 1.09 -14.41 10.23
N GLY A 52 0.60 -15.19 9.26
CA GLY A 52 1.21 -15.33 7.93
C GLY A 52 1.29 -13.99 7.19
N CYS A 53 0.18 -13.26 7.10
CA CYS A 53 0.13 -11.96 6.45
C CYS A 53 0.96 -10.90 7.20
N ARG A 54 1.08 -10.97 8.53
CA ARG A 54 2.02 -10.11 9.29
C ARG A 54 3.49 -10.38 8.91
N ARG A 55 3.87 -11.65 8.74
CA ARG A 55 5.22 -11.99 8.27
C ARG A 55 5.45 -11.51 6.85
N TYR A 56 4.46 -11.69 5.97
CA TYR A 56 4.53 -11.22 4.60
C TYR A 56 4.72 -9.71 4.51
N LEU A 57 3.94 -8.92 5.27
CA LEU A 57 4.13 -7.47 5.35
C LEU A 57 5.53 -7.09 5.83
N ARG A 58 6.06 -7.80 6.84
CA ARG A 58 7.43 -7.58 7.32
C ARG A 58 8.46 -7.86 6.24
N GLN A 59 8.27 -8.94 5.46
CA GLN A 59 9.14 -9.28 4.33
C GLN A 59 9.11 -8.19 3.27
N MET A 60 7.92 -7.72 2.86
CA MET A 60 7.80 -6.66 1.85
C MET A 60 8.48 -5.36 2.29
N ARG A 61 8.32 -4.97 3.56
CA ARG A 61 9.04 -3.81 4.12
C ARG A 61 10.56 -4.00 4.11
N LEU A 62 11.04 -5.20 4.39
CA LEU A 62 12.47 -5.52 4.31
C LEU A 62 12.96 -5.43 2.86
N THR A 63 12.22 -6.00 1.90
CA THR A 63 12.54 -5.92 0.47
C THR A 63 12.66 -4.46 0.02
N ILE A 64 11.67 -3.62 0.36
CA ILE A 64 11.69 -2.19 0.02
C ILE A 64 12.92 -1.51 0.63
N ARG A 65 13.21 -1.74 1.90
CA ARG A 65 14.37 -1.15 2.57
C ARG A 65 15.69 -1.59 1.93
N THR A 66 15.82 -2.87 1.61
CA THR A 66 17.04 -3.44 1.02
C THR A 66 17.27 -2.87 -0.38
N LEU A 67 16.23 -2.85 -1.22
CA LEU A 67 16.34 -2.30 -2.58
C LEU A 67 16.53 -0.77 -2.57
N GLY A 68 15.89 -0.06 -1.65
CA GLY A 68 16.05 1.38 -1.48
C GLY A 68 17.43 1.80 -0.94
N ALA A 69 18.25 0.87 -0.45
CA ALA A 69 19.61 1.13 0.00
C ALA A 69 20.67 0.89 -1.09
N LEU A 70 20.27 0.45 -2.29
CA LEU A 70 21.19 0.27 -3.40
C LEU A 70 21.78 1.63 -3.84
N PRO A 71 23.04 1.67 -4.30
CA PRO A 71 23.62 2.90 -4.83
C PRO A 71 22.74 3.43 -5.96
N VAL A 72 22.30 4.69 -5.81
CA VAL A 72 21.57 5.37 -6.87
C VAL A 72 22.59 5.93 -7.84
N GLU A 73 22.36 5.74 -9.14
CA GLU A 73 23.14 6.42 -10.17
C GLU A 73 23.06 7.94 -9.92
N PRO A 74 24.19 8.65 -9.76
CA PRO A 74 24.16 10.08 -9.53
C PRO A 74 23.44 10.78 -10.68
N ILE A 75 22.46 11.61 -10.34
CA ILE A 75 21.77 12.45 -11.33
C ILE A 75 22.82 13.38 -11.95
N PRO A 76 22.99 13.39 -13.30
CA PRO A 76 23.94 14.29 -13.94
C PRO A 76 23.68 15.75 -13.53
N PRO A 77 24.71 16.53 -13.16
CA PRO A 77 24.53 17.90 -12.67
C PRO A 77 23.67 18.78 -13.59
N ALA A 78 23.86 18.65 -14.91
CA ALA A 78 23.07 19.38 -15.90
C ALA A 78 21.56 19.12 -15.79
N ILE A 79 21.15 17.87 -15.56
CA ILE A 79 19.74 17.48 -15.39
C ILE A 79 19.20 18.04 -14.08
N ARG A 80 19.98 17.95 -13.00
CA ARG A 80 19.60 18.52 -11.69
C ARG A 80 19.37 20.02 -11.80
N ASP A 81 20.28 20.74 -12.44
CA ASP A 81 20.23 22.20 -12.55
C ASP A 81 19.07 22.65 -13.45
N GLU A 82 18.82 21.94 -14.55
CA GLU A 82 17.65 22.15 -15.39
C GLU A 82 16.34 21.95 -14.61
N LEU A 83 16.23 20.86 -13.85
CA LEU A 83 15.06 20.59 -13.01
C LEU A 83 14.85 21.72 -12.00
N ILE A 84 15.89 22.13 -11.25
CA ILE A 84 15.80 23.22 -10.29
C ILE A 84 15.36 24.52 -10.96
N GLN A 85 15.89 24.84 -12.14
CA GLN A 85 15.49 26.02 -12.89
C GLN A 85 13.99 25.99 -13.26
N ARG A 86 13.50 24.86 -13.78
CA ARG A 86 12.08 24.68 -14.12
C ARG A 86 11.17 24.77 -12.89
N PHE A 87 11.58 24.19 -11.76
CA PHE A 87 10.81 24.22 -10.51
C PHE A 87 10.78 25.62 -9.87
N ARG A 88 11.81 26.45 -10.05
CA ARG A 88 11.82 27.85 -9.56
C ARG A 88 10.76 28.71 -10.24
N SER A 89 10.46 28.45 -11.51
CA SER A 89 9.42 29.16 -12.26
C SER A 89 8.04 28.46 -12.21
N TRP A 90 7.91 27.34 -11.49
CA TRP A 90 6.70 26.50 -11.53
C TRP A 90 5.48 27.20 -10.92
N LYS A 91 5.64 27.99 -9.84
CA LYS A 91 4.49 28.72 -9.28
C LYS A 91 4.27 30.04 -10.01
N GLY A 92 3.45 29.94 -11.06
CA GLY A 92 2.81 31.01 -11.81
C GLY A 92 1.68 30.46 -12.68
N GLY A 93 0.77 29.68 -12.09
CA GLY A 93 -0.43 29.10 -12.71
C GLY A 93 -1.33 28.47 -11.67
#